data_AF-A0A2S9GRY5-F1
#
_entry.id   AF-A0A2S9GRY5-F1
#
_cell.length_a   1.000
_cell.length_b   1.000
_cell.length_c   1.000
_cell.angle_alpha   90.00
_cell.angle_beta   90.00
_cell.angle_gamma   90.00
#
_symmetry.space_group_name_H-M   'P 1'
#
loop_
_entity.id
_entity.type
_entity.pdbx_description
1 polymer ?
#
loop_
_entity_poly.entity_id
_entity_poly.type
_entity_poly.pdbx_seq_one_letter_code
_entity_poly.pdbx_strand_id
1 'polypeptide(L)' 'TPVQIQTEWTSGSVTVRLVGIQRYEVSSAQSSRSRPTSPQTITIPDGESCSASGGAPGFTITDTRTL' A
#
# COMPACT_ATOMS: atom_id res chain seq x y z
N THR A 1 -16.92 12.88 -12.31
CA THR A 1 -16.34 13.19 -13.63
C THR A 1 -17.30 12.74 -14.69
N PRO A 2 -17.46 13.48 -15.79
CA PRO A 2 -18.17 12.96 -16.94
C PRO A 2 -17.42 11.74 -17.51
N VAL A 3 -18.17 10.74 -17.95
CA VAL A 3 -17.70 9.56 -18.67
C VAL A 3 -18.56 9.45 -19.92
N GLN A 4 -17.95 9.35 -21.09
CA GLN A 4 -18.66 9.04 -22.32
C GLN A 4 -18.81 7.52 -22.42
N ILE A 5 -20.03 7.09 -22.71
CA ILE A 5 -20.36 5.69 -22.96
C ILE A 5 -20.66 5.56 -24.45
N GLN A 6 -19.96 4.65 -25.12
CA GLN A 6 -20.21 4.28 -26.51
C GLN A 6 -20.64 2.82 -26.54
N THR A 7 -21.71 2.54 -27.26
CA THR A 7 -22.29 1.19 -27.32
C THR A 7 -22.47 0.78 -28.76
N GLU A 8 -22.01 -0.42 -29.08
CA GLU A 8 -22.25 -1.08 -30.37
C GLU A 8 -22.89 -2.45 -30.09
N TRP A 9 -23.92 -2.80 -30.86
CA TRP A 9 -24.71 -4.01 -30.63
C TRP A 9 -24.93 -4.83 -31.90
N THR A 10 -24.91 -6.14 -31.75
CA THR A 10 -25.33 -7.14 -32.72
C THR A 10 -26.27 -8.15 -32.04
N SER A 11 -27.00 -8.96 -32.81
CA SER A 11 -27.94 -9.96 -32.26
C SER A 11 -27.32 -10.98 -31.30
N GLY A 12 -25.99 -11.11 -31.27
CA GLY A 12 -25.27 -12.00 -30.34
C GLY A 12 -24.38 -11.29 -29.32
N SER A 13 -24.23 -9.96 -29.34
CA SER A 13 -23.29 -9.28 -28.43
C SER A 13 -23.57 -7.78 -28.25
N VAL A 14 -23.16 -7.24 -27.10
CA VAL A 14 -23.08 -5.80 -26.82
C VAL A 14 -21.62 -5.48 -26.49
N THR A 15 -21.03 -4.50 -27.16
CA THR A 15 -19.73 -3.95 -26.78
C THR A 15 -19.92 -2.55 -26.20
N VAL A 16 -19.35 -2.31 -25.01
CA VAL A 16 -19.39 -1.02 -24.33
C VAL A 16 -17.99 -0.47 -24.18
N ARG A 17 -17.77 0.75 -24.67
CA ARG A 17 -16.53 1.50 -24.50
C ARG A 17 -16.77 2.67 -23.54
N LEU A 18 -15.98 2.71 -22.47
CA LEU A 18 -15.99 3.78 -21.49
C LEU A 18 -14.81 4.70 -21.75
N VAL A 19 -15.09 5.97 -22.04
CA VAL A 19 -14.06 7.00 -22.25
C VAL A 19 -14.18 8.02 -21.13
N GLY A 20 -13.18 8.03 -20.25
CA GLY A 20 -13.06 9.00 -19.16
C GLY A 20 -11.97 10.03 -19.43
N ILE A 21 -11.84 10.98 -18.50
CA ILE A 21 -10.71 11.92 -18.43
C ILE A 21 -9.87 11.61 -17.20
N GLN A 22 -8.56 11.83 -17.27
CA GLN A 22 -7.70 11.80 -16.09
C GLN A 22 -8.09 12.96 -15.18
N ARG A 23 -8.59 12.64 -13.98
CA ARG A 23 -9.11 13.66 -13.05
C ARG A 23 -8.05 14.22 -12.12
N TYR A 24 -7.10 13.40 -11.72
CA TYR A 24 -6.03 13.76 -10.80
C TYR A 24 -4.72 13.14 -11.30
N GLU A 25 -3.64 13.87 -11.10
CA GLU A 25 -2.30 13.33 -11.25
C GLU A 25 -1.75 13.12 -9.84
N VAL A 26 -1.69 11.86 -9.44
CA VAL A 26 -1.32 11.52 -8.06
C VAL A 26 0.17 11.26 -8.00
N SER A 27 0.87 11.98 -7.14
CA SER A 27 2.28 11.71 -6.81
C SER A 27 2.45 11.36 -5.33
N SER A 28 3.52 10.64 -5.01
CA SER A 28 3.89 10.28 -3.64
C SER A 28 5.34 10.67 -3.35
N ALA A 29 5.58 11.18 -2.15
CA ALA A 29 6.90 11.54 -1.66
C ALA A 29 7.13 10.94 -0.27
N GLN A 30 8.18 10.12 -0.16
CA GLN A 30 8.59 9.51 1.09
C GLN A 30 9.57 10.42 1.84
N SER A 31 9.35 10.57 3.14
CA SER A 31 10.28 11.26 4.04
C SER A 31 11.49 10.40 4.40
N SER A 32 12.49 11.02 5.03
CA SER A 32 13.61 10.31 5.65
C SER A 32 13.15 9.40 6.79
N ARG A 33 13.87 8.31 7.02
CA ARG A 33 13.63 7.41 8.17
C ARG A 33 13.76 8.16 9.49
N SER A 34 12.85 7.91 10.42
CA SER A 34 12.80 8.52 11.75
C SER A 34 12.38 7.50 12.81
N ARG A 35 12.46 7.85 14.10
CA ARG A 35 11.99 7.02 15.24
C ARG A 35 12.46 5.56 15.16
N PRO A 36 13.77 5.30 15.29
CA PRO A 36 14.27 3.93 15.33
C PRO A 36 13.71 3.18 16.53
N THR A 37 13.39 1.90 16.36
CA THR A 37 12.90 1.03 17.44
C THR A 37 13.81 -0.18 17.58
N SER A 38 14.09 -0.55 18.83
CA SER A 38 14.82 -1.79 19.13
C SER A 38 13.84 -2.98 19.22
N PRO A 39 14.30 -4.19 18.88
CA PRO A 39 13.56 -5.42 19.17
C PRO A 39 13.25 -5.54 20.67
N GLN A 40 12.11 -6.13 21.02
CA GLN A 40 11.75 -6.38 22.41
C GLN A 40 12.46 -7.64 22.93
N THR A 41 13.00 -7.54 24.15
CA THR A 41 13.49 -8.71 24.88
C THR A 41 12.32 -9.34 25.63
N ILE A 42 12.15 -10.65 25.47
CA ILE A 42 11.21 -11.44 26.26
C ILE A 42 11.99 -12.33 27.23
N THR A 43 11.50 -12.42 28.46
CA THR A 43 12.03 -13.35 29.46
C THR A 43 11.10 -14.56 29.52
N ILE A 44 11.66 -15.76 29.38
CA ILE A 44 10.93 -17.02 29.53
C ILE A 44 11.21 -17.65 30.91
N PRO A 45 10.32 -18.51 31.42
CA PRO A 45 10.56 -19.24 32.67
C PRO A 45 11.82 -20.11 32.63
N ASP A 46 12.44 -20.31 33.79
CA ASP A 46 13.63 -21.13 33.93
C ASP A 46 13.34 -22.59 33.53
N GLY A 47 14.24 -23.18 32.73
CA GLY A 47 14.13 -24.57 32.26
C GLY A 47 13.35 -24.76 30.95
N GLU A 48 12.72 -23.72 30.42
CA GLU A 48 12.12 -23.75 29.08
C GLU A 48 13.19 -23.57 27.98
N SER A 49 12.97 -24.18 26.82
CA SER A 49 13.87 -24.04 25.68
C SER A 49 13.79 -22.62 25.09
N CYS A 50 14.86 -21.85 25.22
CA CYS A 50 14.99 -20.53 24.58
C CYS A 50 15.66 -20.65 23.20
N SER A 51 15.08 -20.01 22.18
CA SER A 51 15.75 -19.75 20.92
C SER A 51 15.76 -18.25 20.67
N ALA A 52 16.95 -17.65 20.57
CA ALA A 52 17.08 -16.23 20.32
C ALA A 52 16.53 -15.90 18.91
N SER A 53 15.61 -14.94 18.84
CA SER A 53 15.17 -14.41 17.55
C SER A 53 16.21 -13.43 17.00
N GLY A 54 16.39 -13.41 15.68
CA GLY A 54 17.29 -12.47 15.00
C GLY A 54 16.71 -11.05 14.87
N GLY A 55 15.99 -10.56 15.88
CA GLY A 55 15.20 -9.33 15.83
C GLY A 55 15.96 -8.16 15.17
N ALA A 56 15.30 -7.48 14.22
CA ALA A 56 15.86 -6.35 13.48
C ALA A 56 15.27 -5.02 13.98
N PRO A 57 16.05 -3.93 13.98
CA PRO A 57 15.55 -2.61 14.34
C PRO A 57 14.53 -2.10 13.31
N GLY A 58 13.50 -1.41 13.80
CA GLY A 58 12.49 -0.75 12.97
C GLY A 58 12.75 0.75 12.82
N PHE A 59 11.97 1.40 11.94
CA PHE A 59 11.91 2.85 11.80
C PHE A 59 10.54 3.29 11.27
N THR A 60 10.21 4.57 11.41
CA THR A 60 9.01 5.22 10.88
C THR A 60 9.35 6.10 9.68
N ILE A 61 8.53 6.05 8.63
CA ILE A 61 8.49 7.07 7.57
C ILE A 61 7.06 7.57 7.39
N THR A 62 6.94 8.81 6.92
CA THR A 62 5.69 9.36 6.40
C THR A 62 5.74 9.38 4.88
N ASP A 63 4.70 8.84 4.24
CA ASP A 63 4.44 8.98 2.81
C ASP A 63 3.40 10.07 2.61
N THR A 64 3.73 11.07 1.79
CA THR A 64 2.85 12.20 1.47
C THR A 64 2.32 12.03 0.07
N ARG A 65 0.99 11.99 -0.06
CA ARG A 65 0.30 11.93 -1.36
C ARG A 65 -0.21 13.31 -1.74
N THR A 66 0.12 13.75 -2.95
CA THR A 66 -0.37 14.99 -3.56
C THR A 66 -1.26 14.67 -4.76
N LEU A 67 -2.38 15.39 -4.90
CA LEU A 67 -3.42 15.23 -5.94
C LEU A 67 -3.41 16.39 -6.93
#